data_AF-A0A8X6YGR6-F1
#
_entry.id   AF-A0A8X6YGR6-F1
#
_cell.length_a   1.000
_cell.length_b   1.000
_cell.length_c   1.000
_cell.angle_alpha   90.00
_cell.angle_beta   90.00
_cell.angle_gamma   90.00
#
_symmetry.space_group_name_H-M   'P 1'
#
loop_
_entity.id
_entity.type
_entity.pdbx_description
1 polymer ?
#
loop_
_entity_poly.entity_id
_entity_poly.type
_entity_poly.pdbx_seq_one_letter_code
_entity_poly.pdbx_strand_id
1 'polypeptide(L)'
;MFGGTLKVITKVSTTVLWNFTSKHTFTGKNVLEIAQASLFNEDFLPVLKVIEVMGVIIGQTTRDYADTVDNARILRAKKTAEACCKEARTLRGVLKASENDNFEESEGLLYAPGIAD
;
A
#
# COMPACT_ATOMS: atom_id res chain seq x y z
N MET A 1 -17.22 -6.10 -8.54
CA MET A 1 -18.42 -6.05 -7.67
C MET A 1 -18.10 -5.77 -6.18
N PHE A 2 -16.90 -5.24 -5.82
CA PHE A 2 -16.49 -5.03 -4.41
C PHE A 2 -16.53 -3.56 -3.94
N GLY A 3 -16.90 -2.61 -4.81
CA GLY A 3 -16.85 -1.17 -4.49
C GLY A 3 -18.02 -0.66 -3.63
N GLY A 4 -19.11 -1.42 -3.49
CA GLY A 4 -20.29 -1.00 -2.72
C GLY A 4 -20.09 -1.14 -1.21
N THR A 5 -19.57 -2.29 -0.78
CA THR A 5 -19.41 -2.64 0.64
C THR A 5 -18.38 -1.75 1.33
N LEU A 6 -17.26 -1.46 0.65
CA LEU A 6 -16.21 -0.58 1.18
C LEU A 6 -16.71 0.86 1.41
N LYS A 7 -17.54 1.38 0.49
CA LYS A 7 -18.13 2.73 0.57
C LYS A 7 -19.14 2.88 1.72
N VAL A 8 -19.88 1.81 2.04
CA VAL A 8 -20.84 1.81 3.15
C VAL A 8 -20.10 1.80 4.48
N ILE A 9 -19.06 0.99 4.63
CA ILE A 9 -18.27 0.88 5.87
C ILE A 9 -17.50 2.18 6.16
N THR A 10 -16.92 2.83 5.14
CA THR A 10 -16.23 4.12 5.30
C THR A 10 -17.20 5.25 5.68
N LYS A 11 -18.40 5.30 5.09
CA LYS A 11 -19.45 6.25 5.48
C LYS A 11 -19.93 6.06 6.92
N VAL A 12 -20.15 4.82 7.34
CA VAL A 12 -20.56 4.52 8.72
C VAL A 12 -19.46 4.91 9.71
N SER A 13 -18.21 4.55 9.43
CA SER A 13 -17.09 4.85 10.34
C SER A 13 -16.82 6.34 10.50
N THR A 14 -16.85 7.11 9.41
CA THR A 14 -16.67 8.58 9.48
C THR A 14 -17.80 9.25 10.26
N THR A 15 -19.05 8.83 10.06
CA THR A 15 -20.21 9.38 10.78
C THR A 15 -20.13 9.10 12.28
N VAL A 16 -19.71 7.89 12.66
CA VAL A 16 -19.48 7.52 14.06
C VAL A 16 -18.36 8.38 14.67
N LEU A 17 -17.24 8.54 13.97
CA LEU A 17 -16.13 9.41 14.39
C LEU A 17 -16.59 10.86 14.64
N TRP A 18 -17.38 11.43 13.75
CA TRP A 18 -17.93 12.79 13.91
C TRP A 18 -18.85 12.92 15.13
N ASN A 19 -19.68 11.91 15.39
CA ASN A 19 -20.57 11.89 16.56
C ASN A 19 -19.79 11.74 17.89
N PHE A 20 -18.62 11.11 17.88
CA PHE A 20 -17.75 10.96 19.06
C PHE A 20 -16.96 12.23 19.40
N THR A 21 -16.82 13.18 18.47
CA THR A 21 -16.14 14.44 18.78
C THR A 21 -17.04 15.34 19.64
N SER A 22 -16.71 15.43 20.93
CA SER A 22 -17.27 16.44 21.81
C SER A 22 -17.03 17.83 21.21
N LYS A 23 -18.09 18.60 20.96
CA LYS A 23 -17.99 20.01 20.53
C LYS A 23 -17.27 20.90 21.56
N HIS A 24 -17.05 20.39 22.78
CA HIS A 24 -16.59 21.15 23.94
C HIS A 24 -15.11 20.93 24.30
N THR A 25 -14.41 19.96 23.71
CA THR A 25 -13.01 19.66 24.06
C THR A 25 -12.11 19.61 22.82
N PHE A 26 -11.31 20.67 22.66
CA PHE A 26 -10.38 20.91 21.55
C PHE A 26 -9.27 19.84 21.42
N THR A 27 -9.02 19.04 22.46
CA THR A 27 -8.03 17.95 22.50
C THR A 27 -8.33 16.81 21.51
N GLY A 28 -9.56 16.73 21.01
CA GLY A 28 -9.98 15.71 20.05
C GLY A 28 -9.50 15.93 18.61
N LYS A 29 -9.01 17.12 18.24
CA LYS A 29 -8.65 17.42 16.83
C LYS A 29 -7.52 16.53 16.32
N ASN A 30 -6.42 16.43 17.07
CA ASN A 30 -5.26 15.62 16.66
C ASN A 30 -5.60 14.14 16.59
N VAL A 31 -6.39 13.65 17.55
CA VAL A 31 -6.84 12.26 17.62
C VAL A 31 -7.80 11.93 16.46
N LEU A 32 -8.70 12.86 16.13
CA LEU A 32 -9.61 12.75 15.00
C LEU A 32 -8.86 12.77 13.66
N GLU A 33 -7.87 13.65 13.52
CA GLU A 33 -7.06 13.75 12.31
C GLU A 33 -6.27 12.47 12.06
N ILE A 34 -5.69 11.88 13.11
CA ILE A 34 -5.04 10.56 13.04
C ILE A 34 -6.04 9.48 12.66
N ALA A 35 -7.25 9.47 13.25
CA ALA A 35 -8.27 8.46 12.94
C ALA A 35 -8.86 8.61 11.53
N GLN A 36 -8.99 9.83 11.03
CA GLN A 36 -9.40 10.07 9.65
C GLN A 36 -8.31 9.62 8.68
N ALA A 37 -7.06 10.00 8.92
CA ALA A 37 -5.92 9.57 8.12
C ALA A 37 -5.78 8.04 8.09
N SER A 38 -6.01 7.37 9.22
CA SER A 38 -5.98 5.90 9.27
C SER A 38 -7.12 5.27 8.46
N LEU A 39 -8.32 5.87 8.48
CA LEU A 39 -9.45 5.38 7.67
C LEU A 39 -9.17 5.49 6.17
N PHE A 40 -8.53 6.58 5.73
CA PHE A 40 -8.09 6.76 4.34
C PHE A 40 -7.04 5.74 3.91
N ASN A 41 -6.18 5.33 4.85
CA ASN A 41 -5.12 4.34 4.61
C ASN A 41 -5.58 2.89 4.77
N GLU A 42 -6.89 2.66 4.86
CA GLU A 42 -7.50 1.35 5.17
C GLU A 42 -6.91 0.72 6.46
N ASP A 43 -6.43 1.54 7.38
CA ASP A 43 -5.84 1.12 8.65
C ASP A 43 -6.84 1.31 9.79
N PHE A 44 -7.32 0.19 10.33
CA PHE A 44 -8.34 0.18 11.37
C PHE A 44 -7.73 0.15 12.77
N LEU A 45 -6.45 -0.17 12.93
CA LEU A 45 -5.80 -0.25 14.24
C LEU A 45 -5.78 1.10 14.99
N PRO A 46 -5.46 2.24 14.36
CA PRO A 46 -5.50 3.53 15.03
C PRO A 46 -6.93 3.90 15.45
N VAL A 47 -7.93 3.59 14.63
CA VAL A 47 -9.35 3.83 14.95
C VAL A 47 -9.78 3.02 16.17
N LEU A 48 -9.39 1.75 16.24
CA LEU A 48 -9.63 0.92 17.43
C LEU A 48 -8.93 1.51 18.67
N LYS A 49 -7.71 2.04 18.52
CA LYS A 49 -7.00 2.69 19.62
C LYS A 49 -7.74 3.94 20.12
N VAL A 50 -8.29 4.74 19.22
CA VAL A 50 -9.10 5.92 19.59
C VAL A 50 -10.37 5.51 20.33
N ILE A 51 -11.06 4.46 19.87
CA ILE A 51 -12.27 3.92 20.52
C ILE A 51 -11.95 3.37 21.92
N GLU A 52 -10.81 2.69 22.08
CA GLU A 52 -10.31 2.18 23.38
C GLU A 52 -9.99 3.34 24.34
N VAL A 53 -9.31 4.40 23.87
CA VAL A 53 -8.98 5.59 24.68
C VAL A 53 -10.25 6.35 25.10
N MET A 54 -11.31 6.29 24.31
CA MET A 54 -12.64 6.84 24.66
C MET A 54 -13.42 5.96 25.65
N GLY A 55 -12.85 4.85 26.11
CA GLY A 55 -13.46 3.98 27.14
C GLY A 55 -14.52 3.03 26.61
N VAL A 56 -14.61 2.84 25.29
CA VAL A 56 -15.54 1.89 24.68
C VAL A 56 -14.92 0.51 24.64
N ILE A 57 -15.66 -0.50 25.10
CA ILE A 57 -15.20 -1.89 25.07
C ILE A 57 -15.29 -2.41 23.64
N ILE A 58 -14.16 -2.86 23.10
CA ILE A 58 -14.05 -3.43 21.77
C ILE A 58 -14.27 -4.94 21.86
N GLY A 59 -15.23 -5.45 21.09
CA GLY A 59 -15.49 -6.89 21.01
C GLY A 59 -14.41 -7.64 20.20
N GLN A 60 -14.21 -8.92 20.51
CA GLN A 60 -13.22 -9.77 19.84
C GLN A 60 -13.40 -9.81 18.32
N THR A 61 -14.64 -9.92 17.84
CA THR A 61 -14.97 -9.93 16.40
C THR A 61 -14.51 -8.67 15.67
N THR A 62 -14.56 -7.51 16.33
CA THR A 62 -14.10 -6.24 15.75
C THR A 62 -12.58 -6.21 15.63
N ARG A 63 -11.88 -6.78 16.61
CA ARG A 63 -10.41 -6.92 16.56
C ARG A 63 -9.99 -7.90 15.47
N ASP A 64 -10.61 -9.07 15.42
CA ASP A 64 -10.33 -10.07 14.40
C ASP A 64 -10.56 -9.51 12.98
N TYR A 65 -11.63 -8.73 12.79
CA TYR A 65 -11.88 -8.06 11.53
C TYR A 65 -10.76 -7.07 11.16
N ALA A 66 -10.35 -6.20 12.09
CA ALA A 66 -9.26 -5.26 11.84
C ALA A 66 -7.94 -5.97 11.49
N ASP A 67 -7.63 -7.07 12.19
CA ASP A 67 -6.45 -7.89 11.90
C ASP A 67 -6.53 -8.54 10.52
N THR A 68 -7.70 -9.01 10.09
CA THR A 68 -7.86 -9.60 8.74
C THR A 68 -7.63 -8.57 7.64
N VAL A 69 -8.12 -7.34 7.82
CA VAL A 69 -7.96 -6.25 6.86
C VAL A 69 -6.51 -5.79 6.80
N ASP A 70 -5.83 -5.69 7.94
CA ASP A 70 -4.41 -5.32 7.99
C ASP A 70 -3.53 -6.38 7.33
N ASN A 71 -3.78 -7.66 7.59
CA ASN A 71 -3.08 -8.76 6.91
C ASN A 71 -3.29 -8.72 5.39
N ALA A 72 -4.51 -8.43 4.92
CA ALA A 72 -4.79 -8.27 3.50
C ALA A 72 -4.07 -7.04 2.89
N ARG A 73 -3.94 -5.95 3.65
CA ARG A 73 -3.16 -4.77 3.27
C ARG A 73 -1.68 -5.10 3.13
N ILE A 74 -1.08 -5.76 4.13
CA ILE A 74 0.33 -6.18 4.10
C ILE A 74 0.60 -7.11 2.92
N LEU A 75 -0.29 -8.07 2.66
CA LEU A 75 -0.15 -8.99 1.53
C LEU A 75 -0.18 -8.26 0.18
N ARG A 76 -1.06 -7.27 0.01
CA ARG A 76 -1.09 -6.43 -1.19
C ARG A 76 0.22 -5.66 -1.35
N ALA A 77 0.71 -5.01 -0.29
CA ALA A 77 1.97 -4.27 -0.31
C ALA A 77 3.16 -5.17 -0.69
N LYS A 78 3.23 -6.38 -0.12
CA LYS A 78 4.27 -7.38 -0.47
C LYS A 78 4.20 -7.76 -1.95
N LYS A 79 3.02 -8.05 -2.48
CA LYS A 79 2.84 -8.39 -3.91
C LYS A 79 3.28 -7.25 -4.83
N THR A 80 2.91 -6.01 -4.51
CA THR A 80 3.32 -4.84 -5.28
C THR A 80 4.82 -4.61 -5.22
N ALA A 81 5.44 -4.76 -4.03
CA ALA A 81 6.88 -4.66 -3.88
C ALA A 81 7.61 -5.74 -4.68
N GLU A 82 7.15 -6.99 -4.62
CA GLU A 82 7.70 -8.09 -5.41
C GLU A 82 7.58 -7.85 -6.92
N ALA A 83 6.42 -7.36 -7.37
CA ALA A 83 6.20 -7.01 -8.78
C ALA A 83 7.18 -5.89 -9.22
N CYS A 84 7.29 -4.82 -8.44
CA CYS A 84 8.23 -3.74 -8.69
C CYS A 84 9.69 -4.23 -8.75
N CYS A 85 10.10 -5.12 -7.85
CA CYS A 85 11.45 -5.70 -7.88
C CYS A 85 11.66 -6.60 -9.10
N LYS A 86 10.64 -7.37 -9.52
CA LYS A 86 10.71 -8.19 -10.74
C LYS A 86 10.83 -7.31 -11.98
N GLU A 87 10.00 -6.28 -12.09
CA GLU A 87 10.04 -5.29 -13.18
C GLU A 87 11.38 -4.55 -13.23
N ALA A 88 11.92 -4.15 -12.08
CA ALA A 88 13.24 -3.52 -12.01
C ALA A 88 14.36 -4.49 -12.46
N ARG A 89 14.24 -5.78 -12.14
CA ARG A 89 15.20 -6.80 -12.59
C ARG A 89 15.09 -7.05 -14.09
N THR A 90 13.88 -7.17 -14.64
CA THR A 90 13.66 -7.37 -16.08
C THR A 90 14.15 -6.16 -16.87
N LEU A 91 13.86 -4.94 -16.41
CA LEU A 91 14.37 -3.71 -17.03
C LEU A 91 15.90 -3.68 -17.08
N ARG A 92 16.58 -4.07 -15.99
CA ARG A 92 18.06 -4.17 -15.98
C ARG A 92 18.58 -5.23 -16.96
N GLY A 93 17.87 -6.34 -17.11
CA GLY A 93 18.22 -7.39 -18.07
C GLY A 93 18.08 -6.92 -19.51
N VAL A 94 16.97 -6.25 -19.82
CA VAL A 94 16.71 -5.68 -21.15
C VAL A 94 17.75 -4.61 -21.52
N LEU A 95 18.09 -3.71 -20.58
CA LEU A 95 19.12 -2.70 -20.82
C LEU A 95 20.48 -3.34 -21.13
N LYS A 96 20.91 -4.34 -20.37
CA LYS A 96 22.16 -5.05 -20.63
C LYS A 96 22.16 -5.83 -21.95
N ALA A 97 21.03 -6.45 -22.30
CA ALA A 97 20.88 -7.12 -23.59
C ALA A 97 21.01 -6.11 -24.74
N SER A 98 20.33 -4.96 -24.64
CA SER A 98 20.45 -3.90 -25.65
C SER A 98 21.85 -3.31 -25.75
N GLU A 99 22.58 -3.19 -24.64
CA GLU A 99 23.99 -2.78 -24.65
C GLU A 99 24.84 -3.83 -25.39
N ASN A 100 24.64 -5.11 -25.09
CA ASN A 100 25.36 -6.20 -25.75
C ASN A 100 25.07 -6.29 -27.25
N ASP A 101 23.80 -6.17 -27.67
CA ASP A 101 23.41 -6.15 -29.08
C ASP A 101 24.10 -5.00 -29.85
N ASN A 102 24.19 -3.82 -29.22
CA ASN A 102 24.91 -2.68 -29.81
C ASN A 102 26.42 -2.95 -29.92
N PHE A 103 27.02 -3.63 -28.93
CA PHE A 103 28.43 -4.02 -29.01
C PHE A 103 28.67 -5.05 -30.11
N GLU A 104 27.83 -6.08 -30.22
CA GLU A 104 27.91 -7.09 -31.27
C GLU A 104 27.76 -6.49 -32.67
N GLU A 105 26.87 -5.51 -32.86
CA GLU A 105 26.74 -4.77 -34.13
C GLU A 105 28.04 -3.99 -34.45
N SER A 106 28.63 -3.34 -33.45
CA SER A 106 29.87 -2.58 -33.61
C SER A 106 31.09 -3.47 -33.88
N GLU A 107 31.17 -4.62 -33.23
CA GLU A 107 32.27 -5.58 -33.40
C GLU A 107 32.11 -6.41 -34.68
N GLY A 108 30.88 -6.75 -35.09
CA GLY A 108 30.60 -7.42 -36.36
C GLY A 108 31.01 -6.59 -37.59
N LEU A 109 30.97 -5.26 -37.49
CA LEU A 109 31.53 -4.35 -38.50
C LEU A 109 33.08 -4.35 -38.48
N LEU A 110 33.69 -4.50 -37.30
CA LEU A 110 35.14 -4.47 -37.12
C LEU A 110 35.81 -5.82 -37.45
N TYR A 111 35.13 -6.95 -37.23
CA TYR A 111 35.59 -8.31 -37.54
C TYR A 111 34.98 -8.84 -38.84
N ALA A 112 34.99 -8.02 -39.90
CA ALA A 112 34.60 -8.46 -41.24
C ALA A 112 35.42 -9.71 -41.66
N PRO A 113 34.86 -10.60 -42.52
CA PRO A 113 35.56 -11.82 -42.93
C PRO A 113 36.86 -11.45 -43.66
N GLY A 114 38.01 -11.67 -43.00
CA GLY A 114 39.33 -11.41 -43.58
C GLY A 114 40.39 -10.76 -42.68
N ILE A 115 40.18 -10.63 -41.37
CA ILE A 115 41.19 -10.04 -40.44
C ILE A 115 41.78 -11.06 -39.45
N ALA A 116 41.56 -12.35 -39.66
CA ALA A 116 42.28 -13.42 -38.97
C ALA A 116 43.03 -14.25 -40.02
N ASP A 117 44.34 -13.96 -40.12
CA ASP A 117 45.45 -14.63 -40.85
C ASP A 117 45.11 -15.46 -42.12
#